data_AF-A0A9X0RWV0-F1
#
_entry.id   AF-A0A9X0RWV0-F1
#
_cell.length_a   1.000
_cell.length_b   1.000
_cell.length_c   1.000
_cell.angle_alpha   90.00
_cell.angle_beta   90.00
_cell.angle_gamma   90.00
#
_symmetry.space_group_name_H-M   'P 1'
#
loop_
_entity.id
_entity.type
_entity.pdbx_description
1 polymer ?
#
loop_
_entity_poly.entity_id
_entity_poly.type
_entity_poly.pdbx_seq_one_letter_code
_entity_poly.pdbx_strand_id
1 'polypeptide(L)' 'MTPNFSALPMLLKRLPLFATVPQGLVPSWCDLYDLSAAPVPVNMPDYEVSLLWHNARSEDAASRWLRERLRGLIKSKPL' A
#
# COMPACT_ATOMS: atom_id res chain seq x y z
N MET A 1 8.58 17.53 -6.80
CA MET A 1 7.40 16.69 -7.09
C MET A 1 7.88 15.27 -7.35
N THR A 2 7.98 14.43 -6.32
CA THR A 2 8.25 12.99 -6.50
C THR A 2 6.88 12.31 -6.51
N PRO A 3 6.41 11.78 -7.65
CA PRO A 3 5.06 11.21 -7.77
C PRO A 3 4.90 9.84 -7.07
N ASN A 4 5.88 9.43 -6.25
CA ASN A 4 5.95 8.11 -5.66
C ASN A 4 6.24 8.17 -4.15
N PHE A 5 5.82 7.12 -3.44
CA PHE A 5 6.04 7.00 -2.01
C PHE A 5 7.48 6.61 -1.64
N SER A 6 8.28 6.15 -2.60
CA SER A 6 9.59 5.54 -2.35
C SER A 6 10.61 6.50 -1.72
N ALA A 7 10.55 7.80 -2.04
CA ALA A 7 11.49 8.79 -1.51
C ALA A 7 11.02 9.46 -0.21
N LEU A 8 9.74 9.34 0.15
CA LEU A 8 9.15 10.05 1.28
C LEU A 8 9.78 9.72 2.63
N PRO A 9 10.09 8.46 2.98
CA PRO A 9 10.68 8.15 4.29
C PRO A 9 12.01 8.87 4.51
N MET A 10 12.84 8.93 3.47
CA MET A 10 14.14 9.63 3.52
C MET A 10 13.97 11.14 3.72
N LEU A 11 12.93 11.74 3.13
CA LEU A 11 12.61 13.16 3.32
C LEU A 11 12.10 13.44 4.73
N LEU A 12 11.17 12.62 5.24
CA LEU A 12 10.60 12.76 6.58
C LEU A 12 11.66 12.63 7.69
N LYS A 13 12.72 11.83 7.49
CA LYS A 13 13.83 11.75 8.44
C LYS A 13 14.76 12.96 8.43
N ARG A 14 14.75 13.77 7.36
CA ARG A 14 15.71 14.87 7.18
C ARG A 14 15.08 16.25 7.38
N LEU A 15 13.76 16.35 7.29
CA LEU A 15 13.03 17.62 7.29
C LEU A 15 11.88 17.57 8.30
N PRO A 16 11.53 18.69 8.94
CA PRO A 16 10.39 18.77 9.86
C PRO A 16 9.07 18.79 9.09
N LEU A 17 8.70 17.64 8.52
CA LEU A 17 7.53 17.46 7.67
C LEU A 17 6.68 16.30 8.18
N PHE A 18 5.41 16.27 7.78
CA PHE A 18 4.52 15.13 7.92
C PHE A 18 3.89 14.81 6.56
N ALA A 19 3.38 13.59 6.40
CA ALA A 19 2.72 13.15 5.18
C ALA A 19 1.55 12.23 5.50
N THR A 20 0.49 12.33 4.70
CA THR A 20 -0.59 11.35 4.68
C THR A 20 -0.24 10.28 3.65
N VAL A 21 -0.29 9.01 4.06
CA VAL A 21 0.09 7.86 3.22
C VAL A 21 -0.93 6.72 3.37
N PRO A 22 -1.03 5.80 2.39
CA PRO A 22 -1.81 4.58 2.55
C PRO A 22 -1.38 3.77 3.77
N GLN A 23 -2.36 3.24 4.52
CA GLN A 23 -2.12 2.53 5.78
C GLN A 23 -1.15 1.35 5.64
N GLY A 24 -1.19 0.63 4.53
CA GLY A 24 -0.31 -0.52 4.29
C GLY A 24 1.18 -0.20 4.18
N LEU A 25 1.56 1.07 4.05
CA LEU A 25 2.97 1.49 4.09
C LEU A 25 3.46 1.71 5.53
N VAL A 26 2.57 2.02 6.46
CA VAL A 26 2.91 2.44 7.83
C VAL A 26 3.74 1.39 8.58
N PRO A 27 3.35 0.09 8.65
CA PRO A 27 4.09 -0.88 9.45
C PRO A 27 5.56 -1.00 9.02
N SER A 28 5.80 -1.11 7.71
CA SER A 28 7.16 -1.21 7.17
C SER A 28 7.95 0.08 7.38
N TRP A 29 7.30 1.24 7.34
CA TRP A 29 8.00 2.51 7.50
C TRP A 29 8.37 2.81 8.94
N CYS A 30 7.47 2.49 9.88
CA CYS A 30 7.77 2.59 11.30
C CYS A 30 8.94 1.67 11.67
N ASP A 31 8.94 0.43 11.17
CA ASP A 31 10.00 -0.55 11.43
C ASP A 31 11.35 -0.18 10.78
N LEU A 32 11.35 0.14 9.48
CA LEU A 32 12.60 0.34 8.73
C LEU A 32 13.21 1.73 8.89
N TYR A 33 12.38 2.76 9.12
CA TYR A 33 12.83 4.15 9.11
C TYR A 33 12.67 4.83 10.46
N ASP A 34 12.19 4.13 11.50
CA ASP A 34 11.99 4.71 12.83
C ASP A 34 11.15 6.00 12.72
N LEU A 35 9.98 5.84 12.11
CA LEU A 35 8.96 6.86 11.93
C LEU A 35 7.77 6.58 12.83
N SER A 36 7.06 7.63 13.24
CA SER A 36 5.80 7.51 13.98
C SER A 36 4.62 7.83 13.08
N ALA A 37 3.49 7.17 13.32
CA ALA A 37 2.24 7.39 12.61
C ALA A 37 1.11 7.76 13.58
N ALA A 38 0.16 8.55 13.10
CA ALA A 38 -1.04 8.94 13.83
C ALA A 38 -2.24 8.92 12.86
N PRO A 39 -3.48 8.80 13.38
CA PRO A 39 -4.68 8.94 12.55
C PRO A 39 -4.71 10.30 11.84
N VAL A 40 -5.24 10.32 10.61
CA VAL A 40 -5.43 11.56 9.86
C VAL A 40 -6.47 12.42 10.60
N PRO A 41 -6.22 13.74 10.84
CA PRO A 41 -7.08 14.57 11.67
C PRO A 41 -8.38 15.04 10.98
N VAL A 42 -8.63 14.56 9.75
CA VAL A 42 -9.81 14.87 8.97
C VAL A 42 -10.45 13.57 8.51
N ASN A 43 -11.77 13.59 8.27
CA ASN A 43 -12.47 12.43 7.76
C ASN A 43 -11.95 12.11 6.35
N MET A 44 -11.45 10.87 6.18
CA MET A 44 -10.92 10.38 4.91
C MET A 44 -11.82 9.26 4.41
N PRO A 45 -12.22 9.26 3.13
CA PRO A 45 -12.92 8.11 2.57
C PRO A 45 -11.99 6.90 2.54
N ASP A 46 -12.56 5.72 2.78
CA ASP A 46 -11.85 4.46 2.54
C ASP A 46 -11.55 4.31 1.04
N TYR A 47 -10.51 3.52 0.74
CA TYR A 47 -10.15 3.15 -0.63
C TYR A 47 -10.12 1.63 -0.78
N GLU A 48 -10.48 1.16 -1.98
CA GLU A 48 -10.45 -0.25 -2.33
C GLU A 48 -9.26 -0.54 -3.25
N VAL A 49 -8.58 -1.67 -3.01
CA VAL A 49 -7.53 -2.18 -3.89
C VAL A 49 -8.07 -3.39 -4.64
N SER A 50 -8.19 -3.25 -5.96
CA SER A 50 -8.78 -4.28 -6.83
C SER A 50 -7.75 -4.88 -7.77
N LEU A 51 -7.84 -6.21 -7.97
CA LEU A 51 -7.12 -6.90 -9.02
C LEU A 51 -7.92 -6.80 -10.32
N LEU A 52 -7.32 -6.24 -11.37
CA LEU A 52 -7.93 -6.10 -12.69
C LEU A 52 -7.29 -7.09 -13.67
N TRP A 53 -8.10 -7.70 -14.54
CA TRP A 53 -7.64 -8.58 -15.61
C TRP A 53 -8.55 -8.47 -16.82
N HIS A 54 -8.04 -8.84 -17.99
CA HIS A 54 -8.83 -8.87 -19.21
C HIS A 54 -9.69 -10.14 -19.27
N ASN A 55 -10.97 -10.01 -19.65
CA ASN A 55 -11.90 -11.15 -19.63
C ASN A 55 -11.45 -12.32 -20.53
N ALA A 56 -10.81 -12.03 -21.67
CA ALA A 56 -10.28 -13.07 -22.55
C ALA A 56 -9.18 -13.95 -21.89
N ARG A 57 -8.59 -13.51 -20.77
CA ARG A 57 -7.59 -14.25 -19.99
C ARG A 57 -8.15 -14.75 -18.66
N SER A 58 -9.46 -14.69 -18.44
CA SER A 58 -10.10 -15.16 -17.21
C SER A 58 -9.81 -16.63 -16.94
N GLU A 59 -9.73 -17.45 -18.00
CA GLU A 59 -9.50 -18.90 -17.90
C GLU A 59 -8.03 -19.32 -18.01
N ASP A 60 -7.10 -18.37 -18.20
CA ASP A 60 -5.67 -18.66 -18.24
C ASP A 60 -5.19 -19.22 -16.89
N ALA A 61 -4.58 -20.41 -16.92
CA ALA A 61 -4.21 -21.14 -15.71
C ALA A 61 -3.18 -20.38 -14.86
N ALA A 62 -2.19 -19.74 -15.50
CA ALA A 62 -1.17 -18.97 -14.81
C ALA A 62 -1.76 -17.71 -14.14
N SER A 63 -2.61 -16.98 -14.87
CA SER A 63 -3.31 -15.81 -14.34
C SER A 63 -4.26 -16.16 -13.20
N ARG A 64 -4.99 -17.28 -13.29
CA ARG A 64 -5.87 -17.75 -12.22
C ARG A 64 -5.07 -18.10 -10.96
N TRP A 65 -4.01 -18.90 -11.11
CA TRP A 65 -3.12 -19.27 -10.01
C TRP A 65 -2.56 -18.02 -9.30
N LEU A 66 -2.07 -17.03 -10.05
CA LEU A 66 -1.51 -15.80 -9.46
C LEU A 66 -2.59 -15.01 -8.70
N ARG A 67 -3.79 -14.83 -9.29
CA ARG A 67 -4.88 -14.11 -8.63
C ARG A 67 -5.34 -14.80 -7.35
N GLU A 68 -5.42 -16.13 -7.35
CA GLU A 68 -5.75 -16.91 -6.15
C GLU A 68 -4.67 -16.76 -5.09
N ARG A 69 -3.39 -16.83 -5.47
CA ARG A 69 -2.26 -16.62 -4.55
C ARG A 69 -2.29 -15.24 -3.93
N LEU A 70 -2.47 -14.20 -4.73
CA LEU A 70 -2.57 -12.81 -4.26
C LEU A 70 -3.77 -12.61 -3.33
N ARG A 71 -4.95 -13.16 -3.68
CA ARG A 71 -6.13 -13.13 -2.82
C ARG A 71 -5.87 -13.78 -1.45
N GLY A 72 -5.17 -14.92 -1.43
CA GLY A 72 -4.77 -15.56 -0.17
C GLY A 72 -3.86 -14.68 0.68
N LEU A 73 -2.84 -14.08 0.06
CA LEU A 73 -1.88 -13.23 0.76
C LEU A 73 -2.51 -11.95 1.30
N ILE A 74 -3.34 -11.26 0.51
CA ILE A 74 -4.00 -10.01 0.92
C ILE A 74 -4.98 -10.25 2.09
N LYS A 75 -5.68 -11.39 2.11
CA LYS A 75 -6.52 -11.76 3.27
C LYS A 75 -5.71 -11.98 4.54
N SER A 76 -4.50 -12.52 4.43
CA SER A 76 -3.64 -12.85 5.58
C SER A 76 -2.91 -11.64 6.18
N LYS A 77 -2.72 -10.59 5.38
CA LYS A 77 -2.12 -9.33 5.83
C LYS A 77 -2.99 -8.19 5.28
N PRO A 78 -3.99 -7.73 6.05
CA PRO A 78 -4.73 -6.54 5.65
C PRO A 78 -3.73 -5.39 5.48
N LEU A 79 -3.86 -4.69 4.35
CA LEU A 79 -3.14 -3.45 4.08
C LEU A 79 -3.53 -2.42 5.15
#